data_AF-A0AA88YJP7-F1
#
_entry.id   AF-A0AA88YJP7-F1
#
_cell.length_a   1.000
_cell.length_b   1.000
_cell.length_c   1.000
_cell.angle_alpha   90.00
_cell.angle_beta   90.00
_cell.angle_gamma   90.00
#
_symmetry.space_group_name_H-M   'P 1'
#
loop_
_entity.id
_entity.type
_entity.pdbx_description
1 polymer ?
#
loop_
_entity_poly.entity_id
_entity_poly.type
_entity_poly.pdbx_seq_one_letter_code
_entity_poly.pdbx_strand_id
1 'polypeptide(L)'
;MNMSFPVCVPRTYVEVKMRVCELPPQPGDCGARFIRWFYNKHSNKCSWFYFQGCRGNQNNFKSKSECEQMCIPERQFDNKANHKKPYVLAATSPRIVSKPFYLEEPERTSNQIIRPYYLRAKKVTEEEKELRRKRRLERRRMKRLRKLRRRRRRKGLKGKKKRREGKVKGRKKRNKNKKDRKNRRKNKKNRKKRRRKKKKNRDDTTTLNPQVGVNSSTKSNSRAHEITDDINIVSIIDKTTDTLKSNIEKIKSGDNKLKKEKPVV
;
A
#
# COMPACT_ATOMS: atom_id res chain seq x y z
N MET A 1 -49.39 -46.78 17.42
CA MET A 1 -49.12 -45.60 18.25
C MET A 1 -47.65 -45.60 18.65
N ASN A 2 -47.06 -44.43 18.92
CA ASN A 2 -45.71 -44.18 19.43
C ASN A 2 -44.66 -43.90 18.32
N MET A 3 -44.74 -42.71 17.72
CA MET A 3 -44.14 -41.44 18.17
C MET A 3 -42.68 -41.31 17.76
N SER A 4 -42.49 -40.55 16.69
CA SER A 4 -41.25 -39.86 16.37
C SER A 4 -40.77 -39.07 17.57
N PHE A 5 -39.52 -39.28 17.99
CA PHE A 5 -38.79 -38.23 18.70
C PHE A 5 -37.47 -37.97 17.95
N PRO A 6 -37.30 -36.79 17.36
CA PRO A 6 -36.00 -36.39 16.83
C PRO A 6 -35.07 -36.16 18.02
N VAL A 7 -34.11 -37.07 18.24
CA VAL A 7 -33.02 -36.80 19.17
C VAL A 7 -32.12 -35.75 18.52
N CYS A 8 -32.36 -34.49 18.86
CA CYS A 8 -31.39 -33.42 18.67
C CYS A 8 -30.17 -33.72 19.53
N VAL A 9 -29.16 -34.37 18.96
CA VAL A 9 -27.82 -34.38 19.57
C VAL A 9 -27.32 -32.94 19.54
N PRO A 10 -27.01 -32.32 20.70
CA PRO A 10 -26.63 -30.93 20.70
C PRO A 10 -25.30 -30.76 19.95
N ARG A 11 -25.28 -29.72 19.10
CA ARG A 11 -24.10 -29.25 18.36
C ARG A 11 -23.09 -28.57 19.31
N THR A 12 -22.82 -29.17 20.47
CA THR A 12 -22.01 -28.58 21.55
C THR A 12 -20.53 -28.47 21.21
N TYR A 13 -20.06 -29.12 20.13
CA TYR A 13 -18.68 -28.94 19.67
C TYR A 13 -18.43 -27.58 18.96
N VAL A 14 -19.49 -26.81 18.67
CA VAL A 14 -19.36 -25.54 17.92
C VAL A 14 -19.34 -24.29 18.81
N GLU A 15 -19.69 -24.37 20.10
CA GLU A 15 -19.63 -23.22 21.02
C GLU A 15 -18.46 -23.23 22.01
N VAL A 16 -17.83 -24.38 22.27
CA VAL A 16 -16.77 -24.48 23.30
C VAL A 16 -15.42 -23.96 22.79
N LYS A 17 -15.10 -24.17 21.50
CA LYS A 17 -13.83 -23.74 20.88
C LYS A 17 -13.62 -22.22 20.96
N MET A 18 -14.67 -21.44 20.72
CA MET A 18 -14.59 -19.98 20.76
C MET A 18 -14.35 -19.47 22.18
N ARG A 19 -15.03 -20.04 23.18
CA ARG A 19 -14.91 -19.60 24.58
C ARG A 19 -13.50 -19.81 25.14
N VAL A 20 -12.84 -20.94 24.84
CA VAL A 20 -11.46 -21.20 25.32
C VAL A 20 -10.47 -20.17 24.77
N CYS A 21 -10.56 -19.87 23.48
CA CYS A 21 -9.62 -18.99 22.80
C CYS A 21 -9.82 -17.50 23.16
N GLU A 22 -10.92 -17.15 23.80
CA GLU A 22 -11.22 -15.79 24.24
C GLU A 22 -10.66 -15.45 25.63
N LEU A 23 -10.30 -16.49 26.41
CA LEU A 23 -9.77 -16.35 27.77
C LEU A 23 -8.37 -15.69 27.76
N PRO A 24 -8.02 -14.89 28.78
CA PRO A 24 -6.66 -14.36 28.92
C PRO A 24 -5.66 -15.47 29.31
N PRO A 25 -4.35 -15.33 29.06
CA PRO A 25 -3.37 -16.25 29.61
C PRO A 25 -3.35 -16.13 31.15
N GLN A 26 -3.33 -17.28 31.84
CA GLN A 26 -3.32 -17.33 33.30
C GLN A 26 -2.08 -18.09 33.80
N PRO A 27 -1.06 -17.37 34.31
CA PRO A 27 0.16 -17.99 34.83
C PRO A 27 -0.07 -18.91 36.02
N GLY A 28 -1.06 -18.64 36.89
CA GLY A 28 -1.18 -19.32 38.18
C GLY A 28 -0.13 -18.85 39.18
N ASP A 29 -0.04 -19.53 40.33
CA ASP A 29 0.71 -19.09 41.53
C ASP A 29 1.53 -20.19 42.23
N CYS A 30 1.64 -21.41 41.66
CA CYS A 30 2.36 -22.52 42.28
C CYS A 30 3.90 -22.52 42.11
N GLY A 31 4.51 -21.46 41.57
CA GLY A 31 5.97 -21.29 41.56
C GLY A 31 6.77 -22.11 40.53
N ALA A 32 6.16 -23.03 39.78
CA ALA A 32 6.87 -23.71 38.68
C ALA A 32 7.07 -22.79 37.48
N ARG A 33 7.86 -23.21 36.47
CA ARG A 33 8.01 -22.46 35.21
C ARG A 33 7.94 -23.39 34.01
N PHE A 34 6.74 -23.53 33.46
CA PHE A 34 6.50 -24.27 32.23
C PHE A 34 6.26 -23.32 31.06
N ILE A 35 6.91 -23.57 29.92
CA ILE A 35 6.59 -22.84 28.69
C ILE A 35 5.31 -23.44 28.11
N ARG A 36 4.28 -22.60 28.01
CA ARG A 36 2.98 -22.96 27.44
C ARG A 36 2.59 -21.96 26.37
N TRP A 37 1.60 -22.32 25.57
CA TRP A 37 1.08 -21.50 24.47
C TRP A 37 -0.35 -21.07 24.79
N PHE A 38 -0.69 -19.83 24.43
CA PHE A 38 -2.03 -19.31 24.54
C PHE A 38 -2.38 -18.58 23.24
N TYR A 39 -3.67 -18.52 22.92
CA TYR A 39 -4.16 -17.74 21.81
C TYR A 39 -4.37 -16.29 22.23
N ASN A 40 -3.76 -15.36 21.51
CA ASN A 40 -3.96 -13.94 21.70
C ASN A 40 -4.94 -13.41 20.66
N LYS A 41 -6.17 -13.10 21.10
CA LYS A 41 -7.24 -12.53 20.27
C LYS A 41 -6.90 -11.18 19.62
N HIS A 42 -6.05 -10.37 20.26
CA HIS A 42 -5.66 -9.05 19.72
C HIS A 42 -4.70 -9.19 18.54
N SER A 43 -3.77 -10.15 18.60
CA SER A 43 -2.80 -10.39 17.53
C SER A 43 -3.24 -11.48 16.54
N ASN A 44 -4.34 -12.17 16.84
CA ASN A 44 -4.86 -13.35 16.14
C ASN A 44 -3.79 -14.43 15.94
N LYS A 45 -2.95 -14.65 16.96
CA LYS A 45 -1.82 -15.57 16.92
C LYS A 45 -1.64 -16.28 18.25
N CYS A 46 -1.09 -17.49 18.18
CA CYS A 46 -0.59 -18.21 19.33
C CYS A 46 0.77 -17.67 19.77
N SER A 47 0.85 -17.25 21.03
CA SER A 47 2.05 -16.76 21.70
C SER A 47 2.37 -17.66 22.89
N TRP A 48 3.63 -17.65 23.33
CA TRP A 48 4.04 -18.41 24.51
C TRP A 48 3.94 -17.56 25.79
N PHE A 49 3.77 -18.20 26.93
CA PHE A 49 3.81 -17.59 28.26
C PHE A 49 4.37 -18.59 29.30
N TYR A 50 4.77 -18.08 30.46
CA TYR A 50 5.18 -18.91 31.59
C TYR A 50 3.96 -19.31 32.44
N PHE A 51 3.79 -20.61 32.61
CA PHE A 51 2.77 -21.20 33.46
C PHE A 51 3.40 -21.79 34.72
N GLN A 52 2.83 -21.46 35.88
CA GLN A 52 3.32 -21.82 37.21
C GLN A 52 2.90 -23.22 37.68
N GLY A 53 2.24 -24.00 36.83
CA GLY A 53 1.94 -25.41 37.08
C GLY A 53 0.54 -25.68 37.64
N CYS A 54 -0.18 -24.66 38.13
CA CYS A 54 -1.53 -24.81 38.67
C CYS A 54 -2.40 -23.58 38.39
N ARG A 55 -3.71 -23.68 38.70
CA ARG A 55 -4.69 -22.57 38.63
C ARG A 55 -4.64 -21.78 37.31
N GLY A 56 -4.36 -22.47 36.21
CA GLY A 56 -4.47 -21.92 34.85
C GLY A 56 -5.88 -22.11 34.31
N ASN A 57 -6.19 -21.43 33.22
CA ASN A 57 -7.42 -21.68 32.46
C ASN A 57 -7.14 -22.52 31.21
N GLN A 58 -8.19 -22.77 30.43
CA GLN A 58 -8.14 -23.63 29.25
C GLN A 58 -7.36 -23.02 28.06
N ASN A 59 -7.06 -21.71 28.07
CA ASN A 59 -6.19 -21.09 27.06
C ASN A 59 -4.70 -21.35 27.39
N ASN A 60 -4.35 -22.62 27.54
CA ASN A 60 -3.04 -23.10 27.96
C ASN A 60 -2.73 -24.43 27.25
N PHE A 61 -1.95 -24.34 26.18
CA PHE A 61 -1.60 -25.45 25.30
C PHE A 61 -0.13 -25.85 25.46
N LYS A 62 0.19 -27.13 25.25
CA LYS A 62 1.57 -27.63 25.39
C LYS A 62 2.44 -27.23 24.20
N SER A 63 1.82 -27.04 23.02
CA SER A 63 2.54 -26.69 21.80
C SER A 63 1.85 -25.59 21.01
N LYS A 64 2.65 -24.89 20.18
CA LYS A 64 2.12 -23.88 19.25
C LYS A 64 1.10 -24.48 18.28
N SER A 65 1.38 -25.68 17.76
CA SER A 65 0.51 -26.36 16.80
C SER A 65 -0.86 -26.68 17.39
N GLU A 66 -0.89 -27.14 18.64
CA GLU A 66 -2.13 -27.43 19.36
C GLU A 66 -2.96 -26.16 19.56
N CYS A 67 -2.33 -25.06 20.00
CA CYS A 67 -2.99 -23.75 20.09
C CYS A 67 -3.54 -23.29 18.74
N GLU A 68 -2.75 -23.42 17.66
CA GLU A 68 -3.18 -22.99 16.32
C GLU A 68 -4.35 -23.82 15.81
N GLN A 69 -4.32 -25.14 15.97
CA GLN A 69 -5.43 -26.03 15.60
C GLN A 69 -6.70 -25.72 16.43
N MET A 70 -6.51 -25.41 17.71
CA MET A 70 -7.60 -25.15 18.65
C MET A 70 -8.19 -23.74 18.54
N CYS A 71 -7.46 -22.74 18.05
CA CYS A 71 -7.94 -21.35 18.08
C CYS A 71 -7.89 -20.62 16.75
N ILE A 72 -7.10 -21.07 15.79
CA ILE A 72 -7.07 -20.49 14.46
C ILE A 72 -7.95 -21.34 13.56
N PRO A 73 -9.15 -20.87 13.15
CA PRO A 73 -9.89 -21.56 12.12
C PRO A 73 -9.02 -21.57 10.85
N GLU A 74 -8.82 -22.76 10.27
CA GLU A 74 -8.38 -22.81 8.89
C GLU A 74 -9.37 -21.96 8.10
N ARG A 75 -8.88 -20.94 7.39
CA ARG A 75 -9.73 -20.14 6.52
C ARG A 75 -10.34 -21.11 5.52
N GLN A 76 -11.56 -21.55 5.80
CA GLN A 76 -12.42 -22.12 4.80
C GLN A 76 -12.55 -20.99 3.79
N PHE A 77 -11.97 -21.19 2.62
CA PHE A 77 -12.23 -20.30 1.50
C PHE A 77 -13.75 -20.27 1.36
N ASP A 78 -14.33 -19.08 1.56
CA ASP A 78 -15.72 -18.80 1.26
C ASP A 78 -15.96 -18.98 -0.25
N ASN A 79 -15.98 -20.23 -0.69
CA ASN A 79 -16.52 -20.61 -1.98
C ASN A 79 -18.02 -20.80 -1.76
N LYS A 80 -18.76 -19.70 -1.80
CA LYS A 80 -20.16 -19.72 -2.24
C LYS A 80 -20.19 -20.22 -3.68
N ALA A 81 -20.09 -21.54 -3.86
CA ALA A 81 -20.56 -22.35 -4.98
C ALA A 81 -19.96 -23.75 -4.86
N ASN A 82 -20.82 -24.75 -4.86
CA ASN A 82 -20.55 -26.20 -4.89
C ASN A 82 -20.51 -26.91 -3.54
N HIS A 83 -21.72 -27.20 -3.08
CA HIS A 83 -22.06 -28.36 -2.28
C HIS A 83 -21.66 -29.66 -3.04
N LYS A 84 -20.37 -29.98 -3.13
CA LYS A 84 -19.97 -31.37 -3.43
C LYS A 84 -20.00 -32.12 -2.10
N LYS A 85 -21.04 -32.94 -1.93
CA LYS A 85 -21.17 -33.93 -0.85
C LYS A 85 -19.81 -34.57 -0.58
N PRO A 86 -19.36 -34.69 0.68
CA PRO A 86 -18.22 -35.54 0.97
C PRO A 86 -18.57 -36.96 0.53
N TYR A 87 -17.71 -37.53 -0.31
CA TYR A 87 -17.73 -38.93 -0.66
C TYR A 87 -17.62 -39.71 0.65
N VAL A 88 -18.71 -40.36 1.04
CA VAL A 88 -18.68 -41.44 2.03
C VAL A 88 -17.87 -42.57 1.40
N LEU A 89 -16.62 -42.74 1.85
CA LEU A 89 -16.06 -44.09 1.82
C LEU A 89 -16.94 -44.89 2.77
N ALA A 90 -17.74 -45.79 2.22
CA ALA A 90 -18.52 -46.74 2.99
C ALA A 90 -17.55 -47.56 3.85
N ALA A 91 -17.35 -47.16 5.10
CA ALA A 91 -16.84 -48.05 6.12
C ALA A 91 -17.96 -49.05 6.40
N THR A 92 -17.78 -50.25 5.88
CA THR A 92 -18.57 -51.41 6.23
C THR A 92 -18.54 -51.60 7.74
N SER A 93 -19.71 -51.42 8.35
CA SER A 93 -20.10 -51.81 9.72
C SER A 93 -19.41 -51.10 10.91
N PRO A 94 -20.19 -50.55 11.86
CA PRO A 94 -19.65 -50.10 13.14
C PRO A 94 -19.38 -51.32 14.04
N ARG A 95 -18.12 -51.55 14.43
CA ARG A 95 -17.86 -52.33 15.65
C ARG A 95 -18.36 -51.50 16.84
N ILE A 96 -19.45 -51.97 17.42
CA ILE A 96 -19.96 -51.58 18.73
C ILE A 96 -18.82 -51.83 19.74
N VAL A 97 -18.27 -50.79 20.34
CA VAL A 97 -17.61 -50.93 21.65
C VAL A 97 -18.65 -50.58 22.69
N SER A 98 -19.38 -51.60 23.10
CA SER A 98 -20.24 -51.59 24.28
C SER A 98 -19.37 -51.67 25.53
N LYS A 99 -19.65 -50.77 26.47
CA LYS A 99 -19.24 -50.71 27.89
C LYS A 99 -17.77 -50.33 28.19
N PRO A 100 -17.54 -49.44 29.19
CA PRO A 100 -16.21 -49.25 29.75
C PRO A 100 -15.85 -50.50 30.54
N PHE A 101 -14.83 -51.21 30.08
CA PHE A 101 -14.17 -52.26 30.85
C PHE A 101 -13.13 -51.56 31.73
N TYR A 102 -13.38 -51.49 33.04
CA TYR A 102 -12.29 -51.38 34.01
C TYR A 102 -11.51 -52.70 33.92
N LEU A 103 -10.39 -52.69 33.22
CA LEU A 103 -9.32 -53.67 33.41
C LEU A 103 -8.31 -53.05 34.35
N GLU A 104 -8.07 -53.77 35.44
CA GLU A 104 -6.86 -53.65 36.25
C GLU A 104 -5.63 -53.53 35.33
N GLU A 105 -4.79 -52.54 35.60
CA GLU A 105 -3.52 -52.36 34.91
C GLU A 105 -2.62 -53.58 35.18
N PRO A 106 -2.21 -54.37 34.17
CA PRO A 106 -0.98 -55.13 34.33
C PRO A 106 0.16 -54.13 34.16
N GLU A 107 1.05 -54.08 35.15
CA GLU A 107 2.24 -53.23 35.18
C GLU A 107 2.98 -53.25 33.83
N ARG A 108 2.71 -52.24 32.99
CA ARG A 108 3.52 -52.00 31.79
C ARG A 108 4.75 -51.24 32.24
N THR A 109 5.80 -52.03 32.47
CA THR A 109 7.15 -51.55 32.74
C THR A 109 7.51 -50.33 31.89
N SER A 110 7.94 -49.29 32.60
CA SER A 110 8.14 -47.90 32.22
C SER A 110 9.13 -47.63 31.07
N ASN A 111 9.54 -48.63 30.27
CA ASN A 111 10.72 -48.52 29.40
C ASN A 111 10.49 -48.67 27.89
N GLN A 112 9.25 -48.62 27.38
CA GLN A 112 9.00 -48.68 25.93
C GLN A 112 8.20 -47.52 25.32
N ILE A 113 7.96 -46.44 26.07
CA ILE A 113 7.34 -45.20 25.54
C ILE A 113 8.31 -44.03 25.66
N ILE A 114 9.57 -44.25 25.27
CA ILE A 114 10.47 -43.17 24.88
C ILE A 114 11.11 -43.62 23.58
N ARG A 115 10.52 -43.24 22.44
CA ARG A 115 11.30 -43.20 21.20
C ARG A 115 12.33 -42.10 21.44
N PRO A 116 13.61 -42.41 21.66
CA PRO A 116 14.52 -41.45 22.24
C PRO A 116 14.71 -40.28 21.28
N TYR A 117 14.68 -39.05 21.81
CA TYR A 117 14.85 -37.81 21.07
C TYR A 117 16.14 -37.79 20.21
N TYR A 118 17.08 -38.70 20.48
CA TYR A 118 18.36 -38.85 19.78
C TYR A 118 18.31 -39.69 18.49
N LEU A 119 17.26 -40.48 18.21
CA LEU A 119 17.17 -41.27 16.96
C LEU A 119 16.54 -40.52 15.77
N ARG A 120 16.42 -39.19 15.83
CA ARG A 120 15.83 -38.37 14.76
C ARG A 120 16.83 -37.45 14.06
N ALA A 121 18.02 -37.96 13.76
CA ALA A 121 18.85 -37.42 12.70
C ALA A 121 19.21 -38.56 11.74
N LYS A 122 18.41 -38.76 10.70
CA LYS A 122 18.90 -39.53 9.54
C LYS A 122 20.20 -38.84 9.10
N LYS A 123 21.31 -39.58 9.05
CA LYS A 123 22.58 -39.06 8.52
C LYS A 123 22.29 -38.58 7.09
N VAL A 124 22.25 -37.26 6.88
CA VAL A 124 22.02 -36.64 5.58
C VAL A 124 23.26 -36.93 4.74
N THR A 125 23.10 -37.60 3.61
CA THR A 125 24.22 -37.90 2.71
C THR A 125 24.81 -36.62 2.15
N GLU A 126 26.08 -36.64 1.74
CA GLU A 126 26.70 -35.46 1.12
C GLU A 126 25.97 -35.03 -0.17
N GLU A 127 25.42 -35.99 -0.93
CA GLU A 127 24.58 -35.73 -2.10
C GLU A 127 23.31 -34.93 -1.75
N GLU A 128 22.62 -35.29 -0.65
CA GLU A 128 21.45 -34.54 -0.19
C GLU A 128 21.81 -33.13 0.28
N LYS A 129 22.98 -32.95 0.91
CA LYS A 129 23.50 -31.62 1.28
C LYS A 129 23.82 -30.80 0.04
N GLU A 130 24.43 -31.39 -0.98
CA GLU A 130 24.73 -30.73 -2.24
C GLU A 130 23.46 -30.34 -3.00
N LEU A 131 22.46 -31.22 -3.07
CA LEU A 131 21.15 -30.93 -3.67
C LEU A 131 20.46 -29.77 -2.94
N ARG A 132 20.54 -29.72 -1.61
CA ARG A 132 20.05 -28.58 -0.81
C ARG A 132 20.81 -27.29 -1.14
N ARG A 133 22.13 -27.33 -1.34
CA ARG A 133 22.95 -26.18 -1.76
C ARG A 133 22.55 -25.71 -3.18
N LYS A 134 22.41 -26.61 -4.16
CA LYS A 134 21.95 -26.32 -5.52
C LYS A 134 20.57 -25.66 -5.52
N ARG A 135 19.59 -26.24 -4.81
CA ARG A 135 18.24 -25.64 -4.64
C ARG A 135 18.26 -24.25 -4.01
N ARG A 136 19.13 -24.00 -3.03
CA ARG A 136 19.31 -22.67 -2.43
C ARG A 136 19.87 -21.66 -3.43
N LEU A 137 20.86 -22.06 -4.23
CA LEU A 137 21.46 -21.22 -5.27
C LEU A 137 20.46 -20.90 -6.38
N GLU A 138 19.69 -21.89 -6.83
CA GLU A 138 18.65 -21.73 -7.84
C GLU A 138 17.54 -20.78 -7.35
N ARG A 139 17.08 -20.93 -6.11
CA ARG A 139 16.14 -19.99 -5.48
C ARG A 139 16.69 -18.56 -5.46
N ARG A 140 17.99 -18.37 -5.20
CA ARG A 140 18.66 -17.05 -5.26
C ARG A 140 18.68 -16.50 -6.70
N ARG A 141 19.03 -17.33 -7.69
CA ARG A 141 19.02 -16.99 -9.12
C ARG A 141 17.62 -16.55 -9.57
N MET A 142 16.58 -17.30 -9.22
CA MET A 142 15.19 -17.00 -9.56
C MET A 142 14.69 -15.71 -8.91
N LYS A 143 15.08 -15.42 -7.65
CA LYS A 143 14.80 -14.14 -7.00
C LYS A 143 15.45 -12.97 -7.74
N ARG A 144 16.72 -13.10 -8.18
CA ARG A 144 17.41 -12.07 -8.99
C ARG A 144 16.70 -11.84 -10.33
N LEU A 145 16.32 -12.91 -11.04
CA LEU A 145 15.61 -12.82 -12.32
C LEU A 145 14.24 -12.15 -12.18
N ARG A 146 13.47 -12.49 -11.14
CA ARG A 146 12.20 -11.83 -10.82
C ARG A 146 12.37 -10.34 -10.54
N LYS A 147 13.42 -9.95 -9.77
CA LYS A 147 13.76 -8.53 -9.55
C LYS A 147 14.11 -7.81 -10.86
N LEU A 148 14.90 -8.43 -11.74
CA LEU A 148 15.26 -7.86 -13.04
C LEU A 148 14.04 -7.67 -13.94
N ARG A 149 13.16 -8.68 -14.04
CA ARG A 149 11.88 -8.59 -14.78
C ARG A 149 11.01 -7.45 -14.26
N ARG A 150 10.88 -7.29 -12.94
CA ARG A 150 10.16 -6.16 -12.33
C ARG A 150 10.79 -4.81 -12.68
N ARG A 151 12.12 -4.69 -12.65
CA ARG A 151 12.84 -3.47 -13.06
C ARG A 151 12.59 -3.12 -14.54
N ARG A 152 12.68 -4.10 -15.44
CA ARG A 152 12.38 -3.91 -16.88
C ARG A 152 10.94 -3.45 -17.11
N ARG A 153 9.96 -4.09 -16.47
CA ARG A 153 8.55 -3.66 -16.51
C ARG A 153 8.36 -2.22 -16.03
N ARG A 154 8.95 -1.84 -14.90
CA ARG A 154 8.90 -0.46 -14.38
C ARG A 154 9.53 0.56 -15.35
N LYS A 155 10.68 0.25 -15.94
CA LYS A 155 11.30 1.10 -16.97
C LYS A 155 10.38 1.28 -18.19
N GLY A 156 9.79 0.19 -18.69
CA GLY A 156 8.83 0.22 -19.80
C GLY A 156 7.58 1.06 -19.49
N LEU A 157 7.02 0.94 -18.28
CA LEU A 157 5.89 1.75 -17.83
C LEU A 157 6.24 3.24 -17.72
N LYS A 158 7.42 3.58 -17.19
CA LYS A 158 7.92 4.97 -17.15
C LYS A 158 8.04 5.56 -18.57
N GLY A 159 8.57 4.80 -19.53
CA GLY A 159 8.64 5.21 -20.93
C GLY A 159 7.26 5.44 -21.56
N LYS A 160 6.30 4.53 -21.31
CA LYS A 160 4.90 4.68 -21.77
C LYS A 160 4.23 5.92 -21.17
N LYS A 161 4.44 6.21 -19.89
CA LYS A 161 3.91 7.42 -19.21
C LYS A 161 4.44 8.70 -19.86
N LYS A 162 5.76 8.82 -20.06
CA LYS A 162 6.37 9.97 -20.74
C LYS A 162 5.81 10.20 -22.15
N ARG A 163 5.63 9.12 -22.94
CA ARG A 163 5.02 9.21 -24.29
C ARG A 163 3.58 9.72 -24.25
N ARG A 164 2.76 9.28 -23.28
CA ARG A 164 1.38 9.76 -23.10
C ARG A 164 1.34 11.24 -22.73
N GLU A 165 2.17 11.68 -21.78
CA GLU A 165 2.28 13.09 -21.38
C GLU A 165 2.70 13.98 -22.56
N GLY A 166 3.68 13.55 -23.36
CA GLY A 166 4.08 14.25 -24.59
C GLY A 166 2.94 14.41 -25.59
N LYS A 167 2.14 13.35 -25.82
CA LYS A 167 0.95 13.40 -26.70
C LYS A 167 -0.10 14.39 -26.19
N VAL A 168 -0.37 14.42 -24.88
CA VAL A 168 -1.33 15.35 -24.26
C VAL A 168 -0.86 16.80 -24.41
N LYS A 169 0.41 17.08 -24.11
CA LYS A 169 1.01 18.42 -24.30
C LYS A 169 0.92 18.87 -25.76
N GLY A 170 1.23 17.98 -26.70
CA GLY A 170 1.09 18.24 -28.13
C GLY A 170 -0.34 18.57 -28.57
N ARG A 171 -1.34 17.83 -28.07
CA ARG A 171 -2.77 18.12 -28.32
C ARG A 171 -3.18 19.48 -27.76
N LYS A 172 -2.80 19.81 -26.53
CA LYS A 172 -3.07 21.13 -25.92
C LYS A 172 -2.49 22.28 -26.76
N LYS A 173 -1.23 22.16 -27.22
CA LYS A 173 -0.58 23.16 -28.09
C LYS A 173 -1.33 23.34 -29.42
N ARG A 174 -1.74 22.24 -30.07
CA ARG A 174 -2.53 22.30 -31.31
C ARG A 174 -3.88 22.99 -31.11
N ASN A 175 -4.57 22.72 -30.00
CA ASN A 175 -5.85 23.36 -29.68
C ASN A 175 -5.70 24.85 -29.40
N LYS A 176 -4.65 25.26 -28.66
CA LYS A 176 -4.32 26.68 -28.45
C LYS A 176 -4.09 27.39 -29.78
N ASN A 177 -3.23 26.84 -30.65
CA ASN A 177 -2.97 27.41 -31.98
C ASN A 177 -4.24 27.53 -32.84
N LYS A 178 -5.14 26.54 -32.78
CA LYS A 178 -6.45 26.61 -33.48
C LYS A 178 -7.32 27.74 -32.93
N LYS A 179 -7.38 27.91 -31.60
CA LYS A 179 -8.12 29.01 -30.94
C LYS A 179 -7.54 30.37 -31.35
N ASP A 180 -6.23 30.52 -31.32
CA ASP A 180 -5.55 31.75 -31.69
C ASP A 180 -5.79 32.10 -33.16
N ARG A 181 -5.76 31.10 -34.06
CA ARG A 181 -6.08 31.30 -35.49
C ARG A 181 -7.53 31.74 -35.69
N LYS A 182 -8.49 31.18 -34.94
CA LYS A 182 -9.90 31.62 -34.96
C LYS A 182 -10.04 33.05 -34.45
N ASN A 183 -9.35 33.41 -33.36
CA ASN A 183 -9.38 34.77 -32.80
C ASN A 183 -8.78 35.79 -33.78
N ARG A 184 -7.65 35.49 -34.41
CA ARG A 184 -7.07 36.35 -35.47
C ARG A 184 -8.04 36.58 -36.62
N ARG A 185 -8.75 35.53 -37.08
CA ARG A 185 -9.79 35.66 -38.13
C ARG A 185 -10.95 36.55 -37.69
N LYS A 186 -11.46 36.38 -36.46
CA LYS A 186 -12.51 37.24 -35.89
C LYS A 186 -12.06 38.70 -35.79
N ASN A 187 -10.86 38.96 -35.28
CA ASN A 187 -10.29 40.32 -35.18
C ASN A 187 -10.13 40.96 -36.56
N LYS A 188 -9.67 40.21 -37.58
CA LYS A 188 -9.58 40.71 -38.96
C LYS A 188 -10.96 41.09 -39.54
N LYS A 189 -12.00 40.28 -39.29
CA LYS A 189 -13.39 40.60 -39.69
C LYS A 189 -13.90 41.85 -38.98
N ASN A 190 -13.69 41.97 -37.67
CA ASN A 190 -14.11 43.13 -36.88
C ASN A 190 -13.40 44.41 -37.34
N ARG A 191 -12.09 44.36 -37.63
CA ARG A 191 -11.33 45.49 -38.17
C ARG A 191 -11.86 45.92 -39.54
N LYS A 192 -12.21 44.98 -40.42
CA LYS A 192 -12.87 45.29 -41.71
C LYS A 192 -14.24 45.93 -41.52
N LYS A 193 -15.07 45.44 -40.59
CA LYS A 193 -16.37 46.05 -40.26
C LYS A 193 -16.22 47.49 -39.75
N ARG A 194 -15.27 47.74 -38.84
CA ARG A 194 -14.98 49.10 -38.34
C ARG A 194 -14.54 50.04 -39.47
N ARG A 195 -13.69 49.57 -40.39
CA ARG A 195 -13.29 50.35 -41.57
C ARG A 195 -14.47 50.69 -42.48
N ARG A 196 -15.38 49.73 -42.73
CA ARG A 196 -16.60 49.98 -43.52
C ARG A 196 -17.54 50.98 -42.84
N LYS A 197 -17.75 50.88 -41.53
CA LYS A 197 -18.53 51.87 -40.76
C LYS A 197 -17.91 53.27 -40.83
N LYS A 198 -16.59 53.39 -40.66
CA LYS A 198 -15.89 54.68 -40.82
C LYS A 198 -16.01 55.25 -42.24
N LYS A 199 -16.02 54.40 -43.27
CA LYS A 199 -16.23 54.85 -44.65
C LYS A 199 -17.66 55.35 -44.86
N LYS A 200 -18.67 54.60 -44.40
CA LYS A 200 -20.08 54.99 -44.47
C LYS A 200 -20.35 56.33 -43.75
N ASN A 201 -19.81 56.50 -42.54
CA ASN A 201 -19.91 57.77 -41.81
C ASN A 201 -19.18 58.94 -42.50
N ARG A 202 -18.16 58.68 -43.34
CA ARG A 202 -17.51 59.72 -44.16
C ARG A 202 -18.38 60.09 -45.37
N ASP A 203 -18.97 59.09 -46.02
CA ASP A 203 -19.84 59.27 -47.17
C ASP A 203 -21.13 60.03 -46.76
N ASP A 204 -21.69 59.74 -45.57
CA ASP A 204 -22.86 60.44 -45.01
C ASP A 204 -22.55 61.90 -44.58
N THR A 205 -21.31 62.24 -44.20
CA THR A 205 -20.89 63.63 -43.92
C THR A 205 -20.59 64.46 -45.16
N THR A 206 -20.63 63.88 -46.36
CA THR A 206 -20.30 64.57 -47.62
C THR A 206 -21.56 65.04 -48.38
N THR A 207 -22.75 64.90 -47.80
CA THR A 207 -24.03 65.21 -48.49
C THR A 207 -24.86 66.31 -47.81
N LEU A 208 -24.25 67.16 -46.98
CA LEU A 208 -24.90 68.39 -46.50
C LEU A 208 -23.96 69.59 -46.61
N ASN A 209 -24.28 70.42 -47.61
CA ASN A 209 -23.90 71.81 -47.91
C ASN A 209 -22.48 72.19 -48.38
N PRO A 210 -22.38 72.86 -49.55
CA PRO A 210 -21.30 73.79 -49.88
C PRO A 210 -21.63 75.20 -49.35
N GLN A 211 -20.71 75.86 -48.64
CA GLN A 211 -20.48 77.32 -48.65
C GLN A 211 -19.27 77.67 -47.76
N VAL A 212 -18.24 78.23 -48.43
CA VAL A 212 -17.28 79.28 -48.05
C VAL A 212 -16.57 79.23 -46.68
N GLY A 213 -15.23 79.33 -46.71
CA GLY A 213 -14.43 79.74 -45.55
C GLY A 213 -12.95 79.41 -45.66
N VAL A 214 -12.18 80.33 -46.24
CA VAL A 214 -10.71 80.32 -46.30
C VAL A 214 -10.14 80.55 -44.89
N ASN A 215 -9.17 79.73 -44.45
CA ASN A 215 -7.84 80.21 -44.06
C ASN A 215 -6.93 79.10 -43.51
N SER A 216 -5.65 79.33 -43.80
CA SER A 216 -4.50 78.46 -43.74
C SER A 216 -3.80 78.43 -42.38
N SER A 217 -3.15 77.29 -42.12
CA SER A 217 -1.86 77.13 -41.44
C SER A 217 -1.73 77.47 -39.95
N THR A 218 -1.52 76.43 -39.14
CA THR A 218 -0.22 76.25 -38.47
C THR A 218 0.12 74.77 -38.33
N LYS A 219 1.32 74.40 -38.77
CA LYS A 219 2.03 73.16 -38.45
C LYS A 219 2.61 73.29 -37.04
N SER A 220 2.57 72.21 -36.26
CA SER A 220 3.74 71.80 -35.49
C SER A 220 3.76 70.29 -35.24
N ASN A 221 4.93 69.75 -35.49
CA ASN A 221 5.39 68.39 -35.42
C ASN A 221 5.90 68.12 -33.99
N SER A 222 5.59 66.96 -33.40
CA SER A 222 6.46 66.31 -32.41
C SER A 222 5.94 64.88 -32.21
N ARG A 223 6.49 63.88 -32.91
CA ARG A 223 7.70 63.11 -32.57
C ARG A 223 7.49 62.25 -31.32
N ALA A 224 7.67 60.95 -31.53
CA ALA A 224 7.57 59.89 -30.54
C ALA A 224 8.52 60.09 -29.36
N HIS A 225 8.08 59.65 -28.17
CA HIS A 225 8.93 59.01 -27.18
C HIS A 225 8.12 57.99 -26.37
N GLU A 226 8.62 56.75 -26.36
CA GLU A 226 8.32 55.70 -25.37
C GLU A 226 8.78 56.12 -23.97
N ILE A 227 8.24 55.47 -22.93
CA ILE A 227 8.81 55.09 -21.60
C ILE A 227 7.58 54.78 -20.72
N THR A 228 7.08 53.54 -20.67
CA THR A 228 7.39 52.52 -19.63
C THR A 228 7.45 53.09 -18.22
N ASP A 229 6.36 52.93 -17.47
CA ASP A 229 6.37 53.06 -16.01
C ASP A 229 7.28 51.94 -15.44
N ASP A 230 8.55 52.28 -15.23
CA ASP A 230 9.52 51.43 -14.58
C ASP A 230 9.16 51.24 -13.11
N ILE A 231 8.71 50.04 -12.78
CA ILE A 231 8.87 49.48 -11.44
C ILE A 231 10.36 49.56 -11.13
N ASN A 232 10.71 50.27 -10.07
CA ASN A 232 12.09 50.54 -9.64
C ASN A 232 12.84 49.24 -9.27
N ILE A 233 13.37 48.55 -10.29
CA ILE A 233 14.11 47.29 -10.21
C ILE A 233 15.41 47.45 -9.41
N VAL A 234 15.97 48.66 -9.34
CA VAL A 234 17.17 48.97 -8.52
C VAL A 234 16.88 48.70 -7.03
N SER A 235 15.71 49.10 -6.53
CA SER A 235 15.31 48.87 -5.13
C SER A 235 15.09 47.39 -4.76
N ILE A 236 14.87 46.52 -5.75
CA ILE A 236 14.66 45.08 -5.55
C ILE A 236 16.00 44.34 -5.63
N ILE A 237 16.89 44.76 -6.52
CA ILE A 237 18.23 44.18 -6.65
C ILE A 237 19.05 44.46 -5.38
N ASP A 238 19.01 45.67 -4.83
CA ASP A 238 19.75 46.04 -3.61
C ASP A 238 19.32 45.22 -2.39
N LYS A 239 18.02 44.95 -2.24
CA LYS A 239 17.50 44.10 -1.14
C LYS A 239 17.94 42.64 -1.26
N THR A 240 18.13 42.15 -2.48
CA THR A 240 18.59 40.77 -2.73
C THR A 240 20.10 40.61 -2.58
N THR A 241 20.89 41.65 -2.85
CA THR A 241 22.34 41.61 -2.72
C THR A 241 22.78 41.70 -1.26
N ASP A 242 22.08 42.45 -0.40
CA ASP A 242 22.37 42.54 1.04
C ASP A 242 22.00 41.27 1.81
N THR A 243 20.91 40.60 1.42
CA THR A 243 20.53 39.29 1.96
C THR A 243 21.47 38.17 1.51
N LEU A 244 22.07 38.27 0.32
CA LEU A 244 23.10 37.32 -0.12
C LEU A 244 24.45 37.58 0.56
N LYS A 245 24.85 38.84 0.76
CA LYS A 245 26.10 39.19 1.49
C LYS A 245 26.07 38.71 2.94
N SER A 246 24.98 38.95 3.68
CA SER A 246 24.84 38.49 5.07
C SER A 246 24.80 36.96 5.22
N ASN A 247 24.29 36.24 4.22
CA ASN A 247 24.31 34.77 4.21
C ASN A 247 25.70 34.20 3.87
N ILE A 248 26.48 34.90 3.03
CA ILE A 248 27.85 34.51 2.69
C ILE A 248 28.81 34.76 3.88
N GLU A 249 28.61 35.82 4.66
CA GLU A 249 29.41 36.07 5.88
C GLU A 249 29.17 35.01 6.97
N LYS A 250 27.91 34.57 7.15
CA LYS A 250 27.57 33.47 8.09
C LYS A 250 28.18 32.12 7.71
N ILE A 251 28.47 31.90 6.43
CA ILE A 251 29.13 30.67 5.95
C ILE A 251 30.65 30.75 6.13
N LYS A 252 31.24 31.95 6.07
CA LYS A 252 32.68 32.18 6.26
C LYS A 252 33.10 32.17 7.74
N SER A 253 32.18 32.38 8.68
CA SER A 253 32.47 32.40 10.14
C SER A 253 32.42 31.03 10.84
N GLY A 254 32.25 29.92 10.12
CA GLY A 254 32.74 28.61 10.59
C GLY A 254 32.10 27.98 11.85
N ASP A 255 30.83 28.25 12.18
CA ASP A 255 30.15 27.52 13.28
C ASP A 255 29.57 26.18 12.81
N ASN A 256 30.45 25.19 12.66
CA ASN A 256 30.08 23.81 12.38
C ASN A 256 30.26 22.95 13.65
N LYS A 257 29.39 23.10 14.64
CA LYS A 257 29.33 22.19 15.80
C LYS A 257 28.51 20.94 15.44
N LEU A 258 29.21 19.99 14.82
CA LEU A 258 28.80 18.60 14.64
C LEU A 258 28.83 17.89 16.01
N LYS A 259 27.68 17.73 16.69
CA LYS A 259 27.58 16.73 17.78
C LYS A 259 27.20 15.38 17.17
N LYS A 260 28.21 14.52 17.08
CA LYS A 260 28.08 13.07 16.89
C LYS A 260 27.58 12.47 18.21
N GLU A 261 26.41 11.85 18.22
CA GLU A 261 26.06 10.86 19.24
C GLU A 261 26.39 9.47 18.69
N LYS A 262 27.16 8.72 19.47
CA LYS A 262 27.52 7.30 19.30
C LYS A 262 27.00 6.52 20.52
N PRO A 263 26.96 5.19 20.45
CA PRO A 263 25.83 4.36 20.90
C PRO A 263 25.84 4.09 22.40
N VAL A 264 24.65 3.81 22.93
CA VAL A 264 24.45 3.20 24.25
C VAL A 264 24.89 1.73 24.18
N VAL A 265 25.63 1.37 25.22
CA VAL A 265 26.26 0.08 25.57
C VAL A 265 25.31 -1.11 25.44
#